data_AF-A0A2P7BN37-F1
#
_entry.id   AF-A0A2P7BN37-F1
#
_cell.length_a   1.000
_cell.length_b   1.000
_cell.length_c   1.000
_cell.angle_alpha   90.00
_cell.angle_beta   90.00
_cell.angle_gamma   90.00
#
_symmetry.space_group_name_H-M   'P 1'
#
loop_
_entity.id
_entity.type
_entity.pdbx_description
1 polymer ?
#
loop_
_entity_poly.entity_id
_entity_poly.type
_entity_poly.pdbx_seq_one_letter_code
_entity_poly.pdbx_strand_id
1 'polypeptide(L)'
;MPSLTFLDDNNPNYSKTDGELMQRALEDAAAELSITDEADPEHGALARFVRAAFIIGNRNSEAMAKFAVNAVLARRARKAETPA
;
A
#
# COMPACT_ATOMS: atom_id res chain seq x y z
N MET A 1 7.57 -1.02 16.78
CA MET A 1 7.05 -1.85 15.68
C MET A 1 7.96 -1.64 14.49
N PRO A 2 8.35 -2.66 13.72
CA PRO A 2 9.12 -2.42 12.49
C PRO A 2 8.28 -1.55 11.56
N SER A 3 8.87 -0.48 11.02
CA SER A 3 8.22 0.38 10.02
C SER A 3 7.89 -0.48 8.80
N LEU A 4 6.66 -0.35 8.29
CA LEU A 4 6.18 -1.13 7.16
C LEU A 4 6.66 -0.45 5.87
N THR A 5 7.91 -0.70 5.49
CA THR A 5 8.55 -0.10 4.32
C THR A 5 8.89 -1.14 3.26
N PHE A 6 9.02 -0.69 2.01
CA PHE A 6 9.52 -1.52 0.90
C PHE A 6 11.01 -1.34 0.63
N LEU A 7 11.69 -0.50 1.42
CA LEU A 7 13.08 -0.11 1.22
C LEU A 7 14.09 -1.07 1.88
N ASP A 8 13.74 -2.35 2.01
CA ASP A 8 14.67 -3.35 2.53
C ASP A 8 15.72 -3.71 1.48
N ASP A 9 16.91 -3.15 1.65
CA ASP A 9 18.08 -3.36 0.78
C ASP A 9 18.54 -4.84 0.73
N ASN A 10 18.09 -5.70 1.66
CA ASN A 10 18.41 -7.12 1.69
C ASN A 10 17.26 -8.03 1.22
N ASN A 11 16.22 -7.48 0.58
CA ASN A 11 15.08 -8.28 0.16
C ASN A 11 15.46 -9.22 -1.00
N PRO A 12 15.38 -10.56 -0.84
CA PRO A 12 15.74 -11.49 -1.90
C PRO A 12 14.70 -11.55 -3.04
N ASN A 13 13.51 -10.96 -2.84
CA ASN A 13 12.39 -11.09 -3.77
C ASN A 13 12.26 -9.93 -4.75
N TYR A 14 12.81 -8.76 -4.43
CA TYR A 14 12.62 -7.54 -5.20
C TYR A 14 13.93 -6.75 -5.27
N SER A 15 14.18 -6.09 -6.39
CA SER A 15 15.32 -5.17 -6.47
C SER A 15 15.08 -3.93 -5.61
N LYS A 16 16.15 -3.18 -5.31
CA LYS A 16 16.04 -1.87 -4.63
C LYS A 16 15.10 -0.92 -5.39
N THR A 17 15.20 -0.88 -6.72
CA THR A 17 14.35 -0.04 -7.57
C THR A 17 12.88 -0.44 -7.49
N ASP A 18 12.57 -1.74 -7.41
CA ASP A 18 11.21 -2.21 -7.19
C ASP A 18 10.69 -1.79 -5.80
N GLY A 19 11.56 -1.85 -4.79
CA GLY A 19 11.28 -1.39 -3.43
C GLY A 19 10.95 0.10 -3.39
N GLU A 20 11.77 0.95 -4.01
CA GLU A 20 11.55 2.40 -4.13
C GLU A 20 10.25 2.73 -4.85
N LEU A 21 9.94 2.00 -5.92
CA LEU A 21 8.72 2.15 -6.70
C LEU A 21 7.46 1.78 -5.91
N MET A 22 7.50 0.68 -5.14
CA MET A 22 6.41 0.30 -4.24
C MET A 22 6.30 1.26 -3.06
N GLN A 23 7.43 1.73 -2.51
CA GLN A 23 7.44 2.71 -1.43
C GLN A 23 6.77 4.02 -1.86
N ARG A 24 7.10 4.51 -3.07
CA ARG A 24 6.47 5.71 -3.61
C ARG A 24 4.96 5.57 -3.76
N ALA A 25 4.50 4.41 -4.27
CA ALA A 25 3.07 4.13 -4.38
C ALA A 25 2.36 4.07 -3.02
N LEU A 26 3.04 3.56 -1.98
CA LEU A 26 2.50 3.53 -0.62
C LEU A 26 2.35 4.94 -0.03
N GLU A 27 3.38 5.78 -0.17
CA GLU A 27 3.36 7.17 0.29
C GLU A 27 2.25 7.99 -0.40
N ASP A 28 2.15 7.86 -1.73
CA ASP A 28 1.13 8.56 -2.51
C ASP A 28 -0.29 8.11 -2.09
N ALA A 29 -0.50 6.80 -1.85
CA ALA A 29 -1.78 6.27 -1.40
C ALA A 29 -2.14 6.68 0.04
N ALA A 30 -1.15 6.71 0.94
CA ALA A 30 -1.35 7.14 2.33
C ALA A 30 -1.70 8.63 2.38
N ALA A 31 -1.01 9.46 1.59
CA ALA A 31 -1.31 10.89 1.46
C ALA A 31 -2.73 11.14 0.94
N GLU A 32 -3.18 10.38 -0.07
CA GLU A 32 -4.53 10.50 -0.62
C GLU A 32 -5.63 10.19 0.41
N LEU A 33 -5.37 9.24 1.32
CA LEU A 33 -6.29 8.90 2.41
C LEU A 33 -6.08 9.73 3.70
N SER A 34 -5.17 10.71 3.67
CA SER A 34 -4.75 11.50 4.85
C SER A 34 -4.28 10.63 6.03
N ILE A 35 -3.67 9.48 5.73
CA ILE A 35 -3.07 8.60 6.73
C ILE A 35 -1.63 9.06 6.95
N THR A 36 -1.38 9.64 8.12
CA THR A 36 -0.06 10.14 8.52
C THR A 36 0.62 9.27 9.57
N ASP A 37 -0.14 8.41 10.25
CA ASP A 37 0.36 7.49 11.26
C ASP A 37 0.66 6.12 10.62
N GLU A 38 1.92 5.70 10.63
CA GLU A 38 2.34 4.38 10.15
C GLU A 38 1.77 3.23 11.01
N ALA A 39 1.33 3.51 12.24
CA ALA A 39 0.66 2.54 13.10
C ALA A 39 -0.82 2.34 12.73
N ASP A 40 -1.37 3.16 11.82
CA ASP A 40 -2.74 2.99 11.34
C ASP A 40 -2.90 1.60 10.68
N PRO A 41 -3.88 0.78 11.11
CA PRO A 41 -4.13 -0.53 10.51
C PRO A 41 -4.43 -0.47 9.00
N GLU A 42 -4.89 0.68 8.50
CA GLU A 42 -5.10 0.94 7.08
C GLU A 42 -3.78 1.20 6.33
N HIS A 43 -2.76 1.75 6.97
CA HIS A 43 -1.42 1.88 6.38
C HIS A 43 -0.86 0.48 6.02
N GLY A 44 -1.01 -0.48 6.94
CA GLY A 44 -0.68 -1.89 6.68
C GLY A 44 -1.58 -2.58 5.66
N ALA A 45 -2.78 -2.04 5.37
CA ALA A 45 -3.63 -2.54 4.30
C ALA A 45 -3.18 -1.99 2.94
N LEU A 46 -2.84 -0.70 2.86
CA LEU A 46 -2.29 -0.06 1.67
C LEU A 46 -1.04 -0.79 1.19
N ALA A 47 -0.08 -1.04 2.07
CA ALA A 47 1.15 -1.76 1.72
C ALA A 47 0.84 -3.14 1.09
N ARG A 48 -0.11 -3.89 1.64
CA ARG A 48 -0.51 -5.19 1.07
C ARG A 48 -1.08 -5.06 -0.34
N PHE A 49 -1.91 -4.05 -0.61
CA PHE A 49 -2.50 -3.85 -1.92
C PHE A 49 -1.50 -3.31 -2.95
N VAL A 50 -0.58 -2.42 -2.53
CA VAL A 50 0.54 -1.98 -3.37
C VAL A 50 1.39 -3.17 -3.79
N ARG A 51 1.78 -4.03 -2.84
CA ARG A 51 2.54 -5.25 -3.14
C ARG A 51 1.78 -6.18 -4.08
N ALA A 52 0.47 -6.35 -3.88
CA ALA A 52 -0.35 -7.17 -4.77
C ALA A 52 -0.38 -6.62 -6.20
N ALA A 53 -0.57 -5.31 -6.36
CA ALA A 53 -0.54 -4.63 -7.66
C ALA A 53 0.81 -4.80 -8.36
N PHE A 54 1.90 -4.71 -7.60
CA PHE A 54 3.24 -4.98 -8.14
C PHE A 54 3.39 -6.45 -8.58
N ILE A 55 2.95 -7.42 -7.77
CA ILE A 55 3.06 -8.85 -8.09
C ILE A 55 2.32 -9.21 -9.37
N ILE A 56 1.16 -8.60 -9.65
CA ILE A 56 0.39 -8.82 -10.89
C ILE A 56 0.99 -8.10 -12.12
N GLY A 57 2.16 -7.46 -11.98
CA GLY A 57 2.91 -6.87 -13.09
C GLY A 57 2.77 -5.36 -13.24
N ASN A 58 2.09 -4.66 -12.31
CA ASN A 58 2.04 -3.20 -12.37
C ASN A 58 3.41 -2.60 -12.02
N ARG A 59 3.91 -1.70 -12.86
CA ARG A 59 5.19 -0.99 -12.69
C ARG A 59 5.01 0.53 -12.74
N ASN A 60 3.78 1.01 -12.59
CA ASN A 60 3.46 2.43 -12.48
C ASN A 60 3.04 2.74 -11.04
N SER A 61 3.82 3.57 -10.35
CA SER A 61 3.60 3.95 -8.95
C SER A 61 2.20 4.53 -8.71
N GLU A 62 1.78 5.46 -9.56
CA GLU A 62 0.47 6.12 -9.48
C GLU A 62 -0.69 5.12 -9.65
N ALA A 63 -0.57 4.20 -10.61
CA ALA A 63 -1.59 3.18 -10.83
C ALA A 63 -1.71 2.20 -9.65
N MET A 64 -0.59 1.83 -9.03
CA MET A 64 -0.61 1.00 -7.81
C MET A 64 -1.19 1.74 -6.62
N ALA A 65 -0.88 3.03 -6.47
CA ALA A 65 -1.44 3.88 -5.41
C ALA A 65 -2.97 3.95 -5.51
N LYS A 66 -3.48 4.32 -6.70
CA LYS A 66 -4.93 4.35 -6.97
C LYS A 66 -5.61 3.01 -6.72
N PHE A 67 -4.97 1.91 -7.10
CA PHE A 67 -5.48 0.57 -6.82
C PHE A 67 -5.60 0.32 -5.31
N ALA A 68 -4.56 0.64 -4.54
CA ALA A 68 -4.54 0.45 -3.10
C ALA A 68 -5.59 1.32 -2.38
N VAL A 69 -5.72 2.58 -2.76
CA VAL A 69 -6.75 3.51 -2.25
C VAL A 69 -8.14 2.95 -2.50
N ASN A 70 -8.47 2.59 -3.74
CA ASN A 70 -9.77 2.04 -4.09
C ASN A 70 -10.09 0.74 -3.32
N ALA A 71 -9.09 -0.12 -3.12
CA ALA A 71 -9.26 -1.36 -2.36
C ALA A 71 -9.55 -1.09 -0.87
N VAL A 72 -8.89 -0.10 -0.26
CA VAL A 72 -9.16 0.32 1.13
C VAL A 72 -10.55 0.97 1.25
N LEU A 73 -10.92 1.88 0.35
CA LEU A 73 -12.24 2.49 0.34
C LEU A 73 -13.36 1.45 0.19
N ALA A 74 -13.20 0.49 -0.73
CA ALA A 74 -14.14 -0.61 -0.88
C ALA A 74 -14.23 -1.48 0.40
N ARG A 75 -13.12 -1.64 1.12
CA ARG A 75 -13.11 -2.33 2.42
C ARG A 75 -13.84 -1.53 3.51
N ARG A 76 -13.69 -0.21 3.54
CA ARG A 76 -14.41 0.67 4.48
C ARG A 76 -15.93 0.57 4.25
N ALA A 77 -16.37 0.63 3.00
CA ALA A 77 -17.78 0.50 2.64
C ALA A 77 -18.38 -0.83 3.14
N ARG A 78 -17.70 -1.96 2.88
CA ARG A 78 -18.16 -3.28 3.36
C ARG A 78 -18.24 -3.40 4.89
N LYS A 79 -17.34 -2.74 5.61
CA LYS A 79 -17.41 -2.70 7.09
C LYS A 79 -18.60 -1.88 7.59
N ALA A 80 -18.99 -0.83 6.88
CA ALA A 80 -20.15 -0.01 7.23
C ALA A 80 -21.49 -0.73 6.99
N GLU A 81 -21.54 -1.63 6.00
CA GLU A 81 -22.74 -2.39 5.62
C GLU A 81 -23.05 -3.60 6.51
N THR A 82 -22.11 -4.03 7.36
CA THR A 82 -22.31 -5.14 8.30
C THR A 82 -22.42 -4.59 9.73
N PRO A 83 -23.61 -4.17 10.20
CA PRO A 83 -23.80 -3.92 11.62
C PRO A 83 -23.65 -5.24 12.37
N ALA A 84 -22.87 -5.21 13.45
CA ALA A 84 -22.69 -6.33 14.37
C ALA A 84 -24.01 -6.74 15.05
#